data_AF-A0A127HUS3-F1
#
_entry.id   AF-A0A127HUS3-F1
#
_cell.length_a   1.000
_cell.length_b   1.000
_cell.length_c   1.000
_cell.angle_alpha   90.00
_cell.angle_beta   90.00
_cell.angle_gamma   90.00
#
_symmetry.space_group_name_H-M   'P 1'
#
loop_
_entity.id
_entity.type
_entity.pdbx_description
1 polymer ?
#
loop_
_entity_poly.entity_id
_entity_poly.type
_entity_poly.pdbx_seq_one_letter_code
_entity_poly.pdbx_strand_id
1 'polypeptide(L)'
;MSVAEDPYATPRSRLSWMPVREPVFLVVAPRKLLVLVLLTLGGYFAYWLYQQWTLHQQASGKTLWPWVRVMFPACYFCSLILSVMRELEQGESAYHWWPRWLAAVIFVGGCLPFTVLWLLSPFAALAVVACIAVLQVALALQLQCAINHLEQDPEGEGNARLTRANWLGIGIGLLGWGLLVTVWGAG
;
A
#
# COMPACT_ATOMS: atom_id res chain seq x y z
N MET A 1 -19.33 -56.81 -27.39
CA MET A 1 -17.95 -56.55 -26.94
C MET A 1 -18.05 -55.65 -25.72
N SER A 2 -17.88 -56.22 -24.52
CA SER A 2 -17.98 -55.49 -23.25
C SER A 2 -16.66 -54.76 -22.98
N VAL A 3 -16.71 -53.42 -22.92
CA VAL A 3 -15.57 -52.60 -22.51
C VAL A 3 -15.29 -52.93 -21.03
N ALA A 4 -14.11 -53.46 -20.72
CA ALA A 4 -13.69 -53.68 -19.36
C ALA A 4 -13.46 -52.30 -18.70
N GLU A 5 -14.33 -51.91 -17.79
CA GLU A 5 -14.14 -50.73 -16.95
C GLU A 5 -13.05 -51.01 -15.93
N ASP A 6 -11.93 -50.29 -16.04
CA ASP A 6 -10.77 -50.38 -15.16
C ASP A 6 -11.14 -49.84 -13.76
N PRO A 7 -11.21 -50.69 -12.71
CA PRO A 7 -11.60 -50.29 -11.36
C PRO A 7 -10.62 -49.31 -10.70
N TYR A 8 -9.42 -49.14 -11.26
CA TYR A 8 -8.37 -48.26 -10.75
C TYR A 8 -8.21 -46.98 -11.58
N ALA A 9 -9.12 -46.72 -12.53
CA ALA A 9 -9.11 -45.47 -13.27
C ALA A 9 -9.31 -44.28 -12.31
N THR A 10 -8.26 -43.49 -12.12
CA THR A 10 -8.34 -42.26 -11.32
C THR A 10 -9.42 -41.34 -11.90
N PRO A 11 -10.31 -40.76 -11.06
CA PRO A 11 -11.35 -39.87 -11.55
C PRO A 11 -10.71 -38.76 -12.37
N ARG A 12 -11.14 -38.62 -13.63
CA ARG A 12 -10.66 -37.55 -14.52
C ARG A 12 -11.26 -36.22 -14.07
N SER A 13 -10.72 -35.64 -12.99
CA SER A 13 -11.02 -34.25 -12.63
C SER A 13 -10.42 -33.36 -13.72
N ARG A 14 -11.26 -32.62 -14.46
CA ARG A 14 -10.78 -31.53 -15.30
C ARG A 14 -10.14 -30.49 -14.39
N LEU A 15 -8.81 -30.45 -14.35
CA LEU A 15 -8.08 -29.32 -13.82
C LEU A 15 -8.36 -28.14 -14.75
N SER A 16 -9.29 -27.27 -14.38
CA SER A 16 -9.46 -25.99 -15.05
C SER A 16 -8.23 -25.16 -14.71
N TRP A 17 -7.29 -25.06 -15.64
CA TRP A 17 -6.23 -24.04 -15.61
C TRP A 17 -6.89 -22.69 -15.81
N MET A 18 -7.54 -22.16 -14.77
CA MET A 18 -7.83 -20.73 -14.74
C MET A 18 -6.46 -20.05 -14.68
N PRO A 19 -6.08 -19.24 -15.69
CA PRO A 19 -4.88 -18.46 -15.58
C PRO A 19 -5.01 -17.62 -14.30
N VAL A 20 -4.07 -17.80 -13.37
CA VAL A 20 -4.00 -16.97 -12.17
C VAL A 20 -3.86 -15.55 -12.67
N ARG A 21 -4.88 -14.70 -12.43
CA ARG A 21 -4.82 -13.30 -12.80
C ARG A 21 -3.61 -12.70 -12.08
N GLU A 22 -2.68 -12.15 -12.84
CA GLU A 22 -1.54 -11.45 -12.24
C GLU A 22 -2.09 -10.23 -11.46
N PRO A 23 -1.71 -10.06 -10.19
CA PRO A 23 -2.21 -8.97 -9.37
C PRO A 23 -1.76 -7.63 -9.96
N VAL A 24 -2.71 -6.72 -10.16
CA VAL A 24 -2.45 -5.36 -10.68
C VAL A 24 -1.85 -4.49 -9.60
N PHE A 25 -2.24 -4.73 -8.34
CA PHE A 25 -1.80 -3.99 -7.17
C PHE A 25 -1.41 -4.89 -6.01
N LEU A 26 -0.67 -4.33 -5.06
CA LEU A 26 -0.24 -5.09 -3.88
C LEU A 26 -1.39 -5.19 -2.88
N VAL A 27 -1.79 -6.42 -2.57
CA VAL A 27 -2.69 -6.75 -1.46
C VAL A 27 -1.90 -6.83 -0.15
N VAL A 28 -2.35 -6.09 0.85
CA VAL A 28 -1.81 -6.09 2.21
C VAL A 28 -2.96 -5.90 3.20
N ALA A 29 -2.94 -6.67 4.29
CA ALA A 29 -3.85 -6.43 5.41
C ALA A 29 -3.67 -5.00 5.97
N PRO A 30 -4.73 -4.17 6.09
CA PRO A 30 -4.62 -2.78 6.55
C PRO A 30 -3.95 -2.65 7.92
N ARG A 31 -4.21 -3.61 8.83
CA ARG A 31 -3.58 -3.67 10.16
C ARG A 31 -2.06 -3.84 10.06
N LYS A 32 -1.58 -4.71 9.18
CA LYS A 32 -0.15 -4.93 8.96
C LYS A 32 0.51 -3.69 8.38
N LEU A 33 -0.14 -3.05 7.40
CA LEU A 33 0.33 -1.79 6.82
C LEU A 33 0.51 -0.72 7.91
N LEU A 34 -0.51 -0.50 8.74
CA LEU A 34 -0.46 0.47 9.84
C LEU A 34 0.70 0.18 10.82
N VAL A 35 0.79 -1.07 11.31
CA VAL A 35 1.83 -1.48 12.26
C VAL A 35 3.23 -1.28 11.67
N LEU A 36 3.45 -1.71 10.42
CA LEU A 36 4.76 -1.58 9.80
C LEU A 36 5.11 -0.13 9.51
N VAL A 37 4.17 0.71 9.03
CA VAL A 37 4.43 2.13 8.82
C VAL A 37 4.84 2.82 10.12
N LEU A 38 4.14 2.56 11.24
CA LEU A 38 4.47 3.18 12.53
C LEU A 38 5.81 2.69 13.10
N LEU A 39 6.03 1.38 13.11
CA LEU A 39 7.23 0.79 13.70
C LEU A 39 8.49 1.06 12.88
N THR A 40 8.36 1.32 11.57
CA THR A 40 9.48 1.61 10.67
C THR A 40 9.72 3.10 10.42
N LEU A 41 9.13 4.00 11.22
CA LEU A 41 9.22 5.46 11.01
C LEU A 41 8.78 5.89 9.59
N GLY A 42 7.77 5.23 9.03
CA GLY A 42 7.30 5.47 7.67
C GLY A 42 8.12 4.81 6.57
N GLY A 43 9.22 4.12 6.87
CA GLY A 43 10.04 3.43 5.85
C GLY A 43 9.24 2.39 5.06
N TYR A 44 8.35 1.66 5.74
CA TYR A 44 7.46 0.71 5.07
C TYR A 44 6.48 1.38 4.11
N PHE A 45 6.10 2.64 4.35
CA PHE A 45 5.23 3.38 3.43
C PHE A 45 5.89 3.61 2.07
N ALA A 46 7.19 3.94 2.06
CA ALA A 46 7.97 4.08 0.83
C ALA A 46 8.10 2.75 0.08
N TYR A 47 8.37 1.66 0.82
CA TYR A 47 8.38 0.30 0.25
C TYR A 47 7.02 -0.09 -0.35
N TRP A 48 5.93 0.18 0.38
CA TRP A 48 4.57 -0.08 -0.08
C TRP A 48 4.29 0.68 -1.38
N LEU A 49 4.59 1.99 -1.43
CA LEU A 49 4.45 2.79 -2.65
C LEU A 49 5.24 2.22 -3.82
N TYR A 50 6.49 1.83 -3.58
CA TYR A 50 7.36 1.25 -4.60
C TYR A 50 6.72 -0.01 -5.20
N GLN A 51 6.21 -0.90 -4.33
CA GLN A 51 5.61 -2.15 -4.78
C GLN A 51 4.29 -1.94 -5.51
N GLN A 52 3.47 -0.97 -5.08
CA GLN A 52 2.26 -0.59 -5.83
C GLN A 52 2.59 -0.15 -7.26
N TRP A 53 3.62 0.69 -7.44
CA TRP A 53 4.04 1.13 -8.78
C TRP A 53 4.65 0.02 -9.63
N THR A 54 5.36 -0.91 -8.99
CA THR A 54 6.02 -2.02 -9.68
C THR A 54 4.99 -3.00 -10.23
N LEU A 55 3.98 -3.36 -9.44
CA LEU A 55 2.88 -4.23 -9.89
C LEU A 55 2.03 -3.53 -10.96
N HIS A 56 1.67 -2.27 -10.75
CA HIS A 56 0.93 -1.50 -11.75
C HIS A 56 1.71 -1.39 -13.08
N GLN A 57 3.04 -1.27 -13.03
CA GLN A 57 3.88 -1.30 -14.22
C GLN A 57 3.81 -2.64 -14.96
N GLN A 58 3.91 -3.76 -14.22
CA GLN A 58 3.85 -5.11 -14.79
C GLN A 58 2.50 -5.34 -15.47
N ALA A 59 1.40 -5.01 -14.79
CA ALA A 59 0.05 -5.17 -15.33
C ALA A 59 -0.26 -4.22 -16.50
N SER A 60 0.22 -2.97 -16.46
CA SER A 60 -0.02 -2.00 -17.55
C SER A 60 0.87 -2.20 -18.78
N GLY A 61 1.96 -2.97 -18.67
CA GLY A 61 2.97 -3.11 -19.72
C GLY A 61 3.74 -1.82 -20.08
N LYS A 62 3.57 -0.75 -19.31
CA LYS A 62 4.18 0.57 -19.57
C LYS A 62 5.48 0.70 -18.78
N THR A 63 6.53 1.25 -19.41
CA THR A 63 7.77 1.58 -18.70
C THR A 63 7.55 2.75 -17.75
N LEU A 64 7.25 2.42 -16.48
CA LEU A 64 7.21 3.36 -15.37
C LEU A 64 8.54 3.30 -14.62
N TRP A 65 8.85 4.35 -13.85
CA TRP A 65 10.04 4.44 -13.01
C TRP A 65 9.59 4.47 -11.55
N PRO A 66 9.35 3.31 -10.90
CA PRO A 66 8.78 3.24 -9.54
C PRO A 66 9.56 4.06 -8.52
N TRP A 67 10.89 4.06 -8.61
CA TRP A 67 11.76 4.80 -7.70
C TRP A 67 11.54 6.31 -7.74
N VAL A 68 11.41 6.90 -8.93
CA VAL A 68 11.13 8.35 -9.08
C VAL A 68 9.79 8.70 -8.45
N ARG A 69 8.80 7.82 -8.58
CA ARG A 69 7.47 8.05 -8.03
C ARG A 69 7.43 7.97 -6.50
N VAL A 70 8.30 7.16 -5.91
CA VAL A 70 8.48 7.05 -4.45
C VAL A 70 9.22 8.27 -3.90
N MET A 71 10.15 8.85 -4.66
CA MET A 71 10.85 10.09 -4.27
C MET A 71 9.96 11.34 -4.32
N PHE A 72 8.96 11.35 -5.21
CA PHE A 72 8.00 12.45 -5.35
C PHE A 72 6.56 12.00 -5.03
N PRO A 73 6.29 11.52 -3.81
CA PRO A 73 5.00 10.91 -3.48
C PRO A 73 3.86 11.92 -3.58
N ALA A 74 4.07 13.20 -3.22
CA ALA A 74 3.02 14.23 -3.31
C ALA A 74 2.39 14.31 -4.72
N CYS A 75 3.19 14.25 -5.78
CA CYS A 75 2.71 14.32 -7.16
C CYS A 75 2.13 12.99 -7.64
N TYR A 76 2.84 11.88 -7.38
CA TYR A 76 2.50 10.60 -7.97
C TYR A 76 1.41 9.85 -7.20
N PHE A 77 1.24 10.07 -5.90
CA PHE A 77 0.19 9.41 -5.12
C PHE A 77 -1.21 9.71 -5.67
N CYS A 78 -1.45 10.94 -6.13
CA CYS A 78 -2.69 11.30 -6.82
C CYS A 78 -2.92 10.46 -8.08
N SER A 79 -1.86 10.24 -8.86
CA SER A 79 -1.92 9.35 -10.02
C SER A 79 -2.25 7.92 -9.63
N LEU A 80 -1.77 7.43 -8.48
CA LEU A 80 -2.07 6.07 -8.00
C LEU A 80 -3.56 5.92 -7.69
N ILE A 81 -4.13 6.88 -6.95
CA ILE A 81 -5.55 6.90 -6.60
C ILE A 81 -6.42 6.90 -7.86
N LEU A 82 -6.06 7.74 -8.84
CA LEU A 82 -6.81 7.84 -10.10
C LEU A 82 -6.66 6.59 -10.98
N SER A 83 -5.56 5.85 -10.88
CA SER A 83 -5.43 4.54 -11.53
C SER A 83 -6.35 3.52 -10.87
N VAL A 84 -6.34 3.41 -9.54
CA VAL A 84 -7.21 2.49 -8.78
C VAL A 84 -8.69 2.78 -9.03
N MET A 85 -9.08 4.06 -9.08
CA MET A 85 -10.44 4.48 -9.44
C MET A 85 -10.86 3.97 -10.81
N ARG A 86 -9.99 4.11 -11.83
CA ARG A 86 -10.29 3.67 -13.20
C ARG A 86 -10.48 2.16 -13.29
N GLU A 87 -9.64 1.39 -12.60
CA GLU A 87 -9.73 -0.07 -12.57
C GLU A 87 -11.01 -0.53 -11.84
N LEU A 88 -11.40 0.14 -10.75
CA LEU A 88 -12.65 -0.12 -10.04
C LEU A 88 -13.90 0.17 -10.90
N GLU A 89 -13.88 1.28 -11.65
CA GLU A 89 -14.96 1.66 -12.57
C GLU A 89 -15.08 0.68 -13.75
N GLN A 90 -13.97 0.13 -14.23
CA GLN A 90 -13.97 -0.88 -15.29
C GLN A 90 -14.42 -2.26 -14.81
N GLY A 91 -14.17 -2.61 -13.56
CA GLY A 91 -14.47 -3.92 -12.98
C GLY A 91 -15.90 -4.14 -12.49
N GLU A 92 -16.87 -3.28 -12.87
CA GLU A 92 -18.25 -3.29 -12.36
C GLU A 92 -18.34 -3.35 -10.82
N SER A 93 -17.38 -2.76 -10.11
CA SER A 93 -17.37 -2.82 -8.64
C SER A 93 -18.26 -1.73 -8.03
N ALA A 94 -19.15 -2.12 -7.12
CA ALA A 94 -20.01 -1.23 -6.35
C ALA A 94 -19.29 -0.56 -5.14
N TYR A 95 -17.95 -0.49 -5.15
CA TYR A 95 -17.19 0.10 -4.05
C TYR A 95 -17.33 1.63 -4.03
N HIS A 96 -18.09 2.15 -3.08
CA HIS A 96 -18.35 3.58 -2.96
C HIS A 96 -17.26 4.28 -2.14
N TRP A 97 -16.50 5.18 -2.78
CA TRP A 97 -15.45 5.98 -2.16
C TRP A 97 -15.25 7.31 -2.91
N TRP A 98 -14.44 8.21 -2.33
CA TRP A 98 -14.29 9.59 -2.80
C TRP A 98 -12.86 9.87 -3.31
N PRO A 99 -12.44 9.25 -4.44
CA PRO A 99 -11.04 9.25 -4.90
C PRO A 99 -10.49 10.65 -5.20
N ARG A 100 -11.30 11.54 -5.79
CA ARG A 100 -10.89 12.91 -6.12
C ARG A 100 -10.60 13.74 -4.88
N TRP A 101 -11.43 13.60 -3.85
CA TRP A 101 -11.22 14.26 -2.56
C TRP A 101 -9.97 13.71 -1.87
N LEU A 102 -9.80 12.38 -1.88
CA LEU A 102 -8.62 11.72 -1.32
C LEU A 102 -7.33 12.25 -1.97
N ALA A 103 -7.30 12.32 -3.30
CA ALA A 103 -6.15 12.84 -4.06
C ALA A 103 -5.86 14.31 -3.71
N ALA A 104 -6.88 15.15 -3.64
CA ALA A 104 -6.71 16.56 -3.28
C ALA A 104 -6.13 16.73 -1.87
N VAL A 105 -6.66 16.02 -0.87
CA VAL A 105 -6.18 16.10 0.51
C VAL A 105 -4.75 15.58 0.63
N ILE A 106 -4.42 14.49 -0.07
CA ILE A 106 -3.07 13.93 -0.05
C ILE A 106 -2.06 14.88 -0.69
N PHE A 107 -2.42 15.50 -1.82
CA PHE A 107 -1.57 16.48 -2.48
C PHE A 107 -1.29 17.68 -1.56
N VAL A 108 -2.35 18.30 -1.03
CA VAL A 108 -2.24 19.45 -0.13
C VAL A 108 -1.44 19.08 1.11
N GLY A 109 -1.76 17.95 1.74
CA GLY A 109 -1.03 17.42 2.89
C GLY A 109 0.44 17.09 2.58
N GLY A 110 0.78 16.70 1.36
CA GLY A 110 2.16 16.48 0.93
C GLY A 110 2.94 17.78 0.75
N CYS A 111 2.28 18.86 0.35
CA CYS A 111 2.89 20.18 0.15
C CYS A 111 3.01 21.01 1.44
N LEU A 112 2.08 20.86 2.39
CA LEU A 112 2.02 21.67 3.62
C LEU A 112 3.29 21.60 4.50
N PRO A 113 3.96 20.44 4.69
CA PRO A 113 5.19 20.38 5.49
C PRO A 113 6.29 21.34 4.99
N PHE A 114 6.36 21.58 3.67
CA PHE A 114 7.35 22.49 3.09
C PHE A 114 7.16 23.95 3.49
N THR A 115 5.97 24.34 3.94
CA THR A 115 5.69 25.71 4.41
C THR A 115 5.62 25.79 5.93
N VAL A 116 4.99 24.80 6.57
CA VAL A 116 4.81 24.69 8.03
C VAL A 116 6.14 24.70 8.77
N LEU A 117 7.16 24.01 8.25
CA LEU A 117 8.49 23.93 8.87
C LEU A 117 9.22 25.28 8.93
N TRP A 118 8.86 26.24 8.06
CA TRP A 118 9.45 27.58 8.04
C TRP A 118 8.64 28.61 8.84
N LEU A 119 7.34 28.37 9.01
CA LEU A 119 6.42 29.35 9.60
C LEU A 119 6.24 29.18 11.12
N LEU A 120 6.36 27.96 11.62
CA LEU A 120 6.03 27.62 13.00
C LEU A 120 7.28 27.37 13.85
N SER A 121 7.14 27.50 15.17
CA SER A 121 8.17 27.03 16.09
C SER A 121 8.43 25.54 15.89
N PRO A 122 9.65 25.02 16.15
CA PRO A 122 9.99 23.62 15.88
C PRO A 122 9.00 22.62 16.50
N PHE A 123 8.55 22.88 17.74
CA PHE A 123 7.56 22.03 18.42
C PHE A 123 6.18 22.06 17.76
N ALA A 124 5.69 23.26 17.40
CA ALA A 124 4.39 23.39 16.74
C ALA A 124 4.43 22.82 15.32
N ALA A 125 5.53 23.04 14.59
CA ALA A 125 5.74 22.48 13.25
C ALA A 125 5.76 20.94 13.30
N LEU A 126 6.47 20.35 14.26
CA LEU A 126 6.54 18.91 14.43
C LEU A 126 5.17 18.31 14.78
N ALA A 127 4.40 18.95 15.66
CA ALA A 127 3.04 18.52 15.97
C ALA A 127 2.13 18.55 14.74
N VAL A 128 2.17 19.63 13.95
CA VAL A 128 1.37 19.76 12.72
C VAL A 128 1.79 18.72 11.67
N VAL A 129 3.09 18.52 11.45
CA VAL A 129 3.60 17.51 10.51
C VAL A 129 3.22 16.10 10.94
N ALA A 130 3.26 15.79 12.25
CA ALA A 130 2.79 14.50 12.77
C ALA A 130 1.29 14.29 12.51
N CYS A 131 0.46 15.30 12.74
CA CYS A 131 -0.98 15.25 12.42
C CYS A 131 -1.22 15.02 10.92
N ILE A 132 -0.49 15.72 10.06
CA ILE A 132 -0.54 15.52 8.61
C ILE A 132 -0.13 14.08 8.26
N ALA A 133 0.97 13.57 8.84
CA ALA A 133 1.42 12.20 8.58
C ALA A 133 0.37 11.16 8.98
N VAL A 134 -0.27 11.32 10.14
CA VAL A 134 -1.37 10.44 10.59
C VAL A 134 -2.54 10.48 9.60
N LEU A 135 -2.94 11.67 9.13
CA LEU A 135 -3.97 11.82 8.12
C LEU A 135 -3.59 11.11 6.81
N GLN A 136 -2.36 11.29 6.33
CA GLN A 136 -1.86 10.64 5.11
C GLN A 136 -1.90 9.11 5.22
N VAL A 137 -1.52 8.55 6.37
CA VAL A 137 -1.59 7.11 6.63
C VAL A 137 -3.04 6.64 6.64
N ALA A 138 -3.95 7.37 7.27
CA ALA A 138 -5.37 7.01 7.27
C ALA A 138 -5.97 6.99 5.85
N LEU A 139 -5.62 7.95 5.00
CA LEU A 139 -6.05 7.98 3.61
C LEU A 139 -5.42 6.85 2.79
N ALA A 140 -4.15 6.52 3.03
CA ALA A 140 -3.51 5.38 2.40
C ALA A 140 -4.15 4.04 2.81
N LEU A 141 -4.63 3.90 4.05
CA LEU A 141 -5.40 2.73 4.47
C LEU A 141 -6.73 2.63 3.71
N GLN A 142 -7.44 3.75 3.51
CA GLN A 142 -8.66 3.74 2.68
C GLN A 142 -8.39 3.31 1.24
N LEU A 143 -7.28 3.78 0.66
CA LEU A 143 -6.83 3.35 -0.66
C LEU A 143 -6.48 1.85 -0.67
N GLN A 144 -5.81 1.35 0.37
CA GLN A 144 -5.50 -0.08 0.48
C GLN A 144 -6.76 -0.95 0.56
N CYS A 145 -7.78 -0.52 1.28
CA CYS A 145 -9.08 -1.23 1.30
C CYS A 145 -9.72 -1.30 -0.10
N ALA A 146 -9.64 -0.20 -0.87
CA ALA A 146 -10.14 -0.17 -2.24
C ALA A 146 -9.37 -1.13 -3.16
N ILE A 147 -8.03 -1.15 -3.03
CA ILE A 147 -7.15 -2.08 -3.75
C ILE A 147 -7.45 -3.54 -3.40
N ASN A 148 -7.56 -3.84 -2.11
CA ASN A 148 -7.89 -5.17 -1.61
C ASN A 148 -9.23 -5.68 -2.16
N HIS A 149 -10.23 -4.80 -2.24
CA HIS A 149 -11.52 -5.14 -2.83
C HIS A 149 -11.42 -5.42 -4.34
N LEU A 150 -10.64 -4.64 -5.08
CA LEU A 150 -10.38 -4.84 -6.51
C LEU A 150 -9.70 -6.18 -6.81
N GLU A 151 -8.78 -6.59 -5.94
CA GLU A 151 -8.04 -7.86 -6.04
C GLU A 151 -8.79 -9.06 -5.42
N GLN A 152 -10.07 -8.89 -5.05
CA GLN A 152 -10.92 -9.93 -4.46
C GLN A 152 -10.43 -10.53 -3.13
N ASP A 153 -9.57 -9.81 -2.40
CA ASP A 153 -9.12 -10.15 -1.03
C ASP A 153 -9.31 -8.94 -0.09
N PRO A 154 -10.55 -8.65 0.35
CA PRO A 154 -10.86 -7.44 1.13
C PRO A 154 -10.09 -7.35 2.46
N GLU A 155 -9.85 -8.49 3.11
CA GLU A 155 -9.16 -8.55 4.41
C GLU A 155 -7.62 -8.54 4.25
N GLY A 156 -7.12 -8.79 3.04
CA GLY A 156 -5.71 -8.91 2.74
C GLY A 156 -5.07 -10.13 3.41
N GLU A 157 -5.83 -11.22 3.53
CA GLU A 157 -5.40 -12.45 4.20
C GLU A 157 -4.16 -13.04 3.52
N GLY A 158 -4.06 -12.91 2.19
CA GLY A 158 -2.91 -13.38 1.41
C GLY A 158 -1.58 -12.79 1.86
N ASN A 159 -1.59 -11.64 2.54
CA ASN A 159 -0.38 -10.98 3.02
C ASN A 159 -0.51 -10.47 4.47
N ALA A 160 -1.31 -11.13 5.31
CA ALA A 160 -1.48 -10.75 6.71
C ALA A 160 -0.28 -11.09 7.61
N ARG A 161 0.51 -12.12 7.24
CA ARG A 161 1.62 -12.62 8.07
C ARG A 161 2.85 -11.71 8.03
N LEU A 162 3.51 -11.54 9.17
CA LEU A 162 4.80 -10.85 9.25
C LEU A 162 5.93 -11.79 8.84
N THR A 163 6.75 -11.35 7.88
CA THR A 163 7.93 -12.10 7.42
C THR A 163 9.17 -11.71 8.23
N ARG A 164 10.26 -12.48 8.12
CA ARG A 164 11.54 -12.16 8.78
C ARG A 164 12.09 -10.79 8.36
N ALA A 165 11.92 -10.42 7.08
CA ALA A 165 12.31 -9.10 6.57
C ALA A 165 11.53 -7.98 7.26
N ASN A 166 10.23 -8.18 7.53
CA ASN A 166 9.43 -7.20 8.26
C ASN A 166 9.95 -6.98 9.68
N TRP A 167 10.34 -8.06 10.37
CA TRP A 167 10.93 -7.98 11.71
C TRP A 167 12.27 -7.23 11.73
N LEU A 168 13.12 -7.44 10.73
CA LEU A 168 14.35 -6.67 10.57
C LEU A 168 14.05 -5.17 10.38
N GLY A 169 13.08 -4.84 9.53
CA GLY A 169 12.64 -3.45 9.33
C GLY A 169 12.11 -2.82 10.62
N ILE A 170 11.30 -3.55 11.40
CA ILE A 170 10.83 -3.10 12.72
C ILE A 170 12.01 -2.84 13.66
N GLY A 171 12.99 -3.74 13.71
CA GLY A 171 14.18 -3.56 14.55
C GLY A 171 14.93 -2.26 14.22
N ILE A 172 15.15 -1.99 12.93
CA ILE A 172 15.81 -0.75 12.47
C ILE A 172 14.98 0.48 12.83
N GLY A 173 13.66 0.42 12.64
CA GLY A 173 12.77 1.53 12.97
C GLY A 173 12.70 1.83 14.47
N LEU A 174 12.68 0.80 15.31
CA LEU A 174 12.74 0.95 16.78
C LEU A 174 14.06 1.58 17.24
N LEU A 175 15.19 1.22 16.63
CA LEU A 175 16.47 1.89 16.89
C LEU A 175 16.39 3.38 16.50
N GLY A 176 15.77 3.70 15.37
CA GLY A 176 15.52 5.08 14.95
C GLY A 176 14.64 5.85 15.93
N TRP A 177 13.56 5.24 16.43
CA TRP A 177 12.71 5.83 17.47
C TRP A 177 13.49 6.11 18.75
N GLY A 178 14.32 5.17 19.20
CA GLY A 178 15.18 5.34 20.36
C GLY A 178 16.14 6.52 20.19
N LEU A 179 16.80 6.61 19.03
CA LEU A 179 17.68 7.73 18.73
C LEU A 179 16.92 9.07 18.74
N LEU A 180 15.73 9.13 18.15
CA LEU A 180 14.90 10.34 18.14
C LEU A 180 14.53 10.76 19.57
N VAL A 181 14.09 9.83 20.42
CA VAL A 181 13.79 10.13 21.83
C VAL A 181 15.03 10.61 22.58
N THR A 182 16.20 10.00 22.38
CA THR A 182 17.43 10.41 23.08
C THR A 182 17.94 11.78 22.64
N VAL A 183 17.88 12.09 21.34
CA VAL A 183 18.33 13.37 20.79
C VAL A 183 17.41 14.50 21.24
N TRP A 184 16.10 14.26 21.27
CA TRP A 184 15.13 15.29 21.64
C TRP A 184 14.88 15.38 23.15
N GLY A 185 15.13 14.31 23.91
CA GLY A 185 15.02 14.31 25.37
C GLY A 185 16.25 14.88 26.09
N ALA A 186 17.36 15.11 25.38
CA ALA A 186 18.60 15.65 25.91
C ALA A 186 18.77 17.17 25.68
N GLY A 187 17.81 17.84 25.01
CA GLY A 187 17.80 19.29 24.76
C GLY A 187 16.66 19.99 25.48
#